data_AF-A0A6S7J6E9-F1
#
_entry.id   AF-A0A6S7J6E9-F1
#
_cell.length_a   1.000
_cell.length_b   1.000
_cell.length_c   1.000
_cell.angle_alpha   90.00
_cell.angle_beta   90.00
_cell.angle_gamma   90.00
#
_symmetry.space_group_name_H-M   'P 1'
#
loop_
_entity.id
_entity.type
_entity.pdbx_description
1 polymer ?
#
loop_
_entity_poly.entity_id
_entity_poly.type
_entity_poly.pdbx_seq_one_letter_code
_entity_poly.pdbx_strand_id
1 'polypeptide(L)'
;MADIYFHSEVKRSKKGLKVWKVQDLINKAGRVVTSHLLFIHAWSGCNLWAWQNQSLKKMKESEELQRISFFITDNEATVEQIGKAGIRLYVILYGSRANDSLNSLRYSKYMEMVLTRKASIDPQKFPPAEREEFFHSLRDHLQVITWLKLTNDYLNPTQWGWKLADTMLTPFLTDLDAHQNAY
;
A
#
# COMPACT_ATOMS: atom_id res chain seq x y z
N MET A 1 -18.95 -23.99 -1.99
CA MET A 1 -18.75 -22.56 -2.38
C MET A 1 -19.33 -22.39 -3.77
N ALA A 2 -20.06 -21.30 -4.01
CA ALA A 2 -20.56 -20.98 -5.35
C ALA A 2 -19.38 -20.57 -6.25
N ASP A 3 -19.46 -20.91 -7.54
CA ASP A 3 -18.48 -20.46 -8.52
C ASP A 3 -18.68 -18.96 -8.81
N ILE A 4 -17.64 -18.17 -8.55
CA ILE A 4 -17.64 -16.72 -8.82
C ILE A 4 -16.87 -16.45 -10.10
N TYR A 5 -17.42 -15.58 -10.95
CA TYR A 5 -16.84 -15.19 -12.22
C TYR A 5 -16.70 -13.66 -12.31
N PHE A 6 -15.53 -13.20 -12.78
CA PHE A 6 -15.34 -11.82 -13.21
C PHE A 6 -15.55 -11.70 -14.71
N HIS A 7 -16.21 -10.63 -15.12
CA HIS A 7 -16.38 -10.27 -16.51
C HIS A 7 -15.64 -8.97 -16.81
N SER A 8 -15.00 -8.89 -17.97
CA SER A 8 -14.48 -7.61 -18.46
C SER A 8 -15.62 -6.64 -18.69
N GLU A 9 -15.37 -5.34 -18.50
CA GLU A 9 -16.31 -4.32 -18.96
C GLU A 9 -16.60 -4.47 -20.46
N VAL A 10 -17.87 -4.25 -20.82
CA VAL A 10 -18.32 -4.27 -22.20
C VAL A 10 -17.74 -3.05 -22.92
N LYS A 11 -16.58 -3.21 -23.56
CA LYS A 11 -16.05 -2.19 -24.46
C LYS A 11 -16.79 -2.27 -25.80
N ARG A 12 -17.02 -1.13 -26.46
CA ARG A 12 -17.58 -0.99 -27.84
C ARG A 12 -16.81 -1.78 -28.94
N SER A 13 -15.72 -2.46 -28.58
CA SER A 13 -14.82 -3.18 -29.49
C SER A 13 -15.31 -4.60 -29.75
N LYS A 14 -15.10 -5.10 -30.98
CA LYS A 14 -15.50 -6.44 -31.46
C LYS A 14 -14.86 -7.63 -30.71
N LYS A 15 -13.99 -7.41 -29.73
CA LYS A 15 -13.45 -8.49 -28.89
C LYS A 15 -14.46 -8.80 -27.80
N GLY A 16 -15.07 -9.99 -27.87
CA GLY A 16 -16.12 -10.43 -26.94
C GLY A 16 -15.74 -10.34 -25.46
N LEU A 17 -16.76 -10.46 -24.61
CA LEU A 17 -16.64 -10.47 -23.14
C LEU A 17 -15.62 -11.52 -22.69
N LYS A 18 -14.59 -11.07 -21.96
CA LYS A 18 -13.67 -11.98 -21.27
C LYS A 18 -14.29 -12.36 -19.94
N VAL A 19 -14.28 -13.66 -19.64
CA VAL A 19 -14.79 -14.22 -18.39
C VAL A 19 -13.65 -14.95 -17.71
N TRP A 20 -13.47 -14.71 -16.41
CA TRP A 20 -12.48 -15.38 -15.58
C TRP A 20 -13.17 -16.01 -14.37
N LYS A 21 -12.95 -17.31 -14.15
CA LYS A 21 -13.35 -17.96 -12.90
C LYS A 21 -12.40 -17.52 -11.79
N VAL A 22 -12.93 -16.99 -10.70
CA VAL A 22 -12.13 -16.47 -9.58
C VAL A 22 -11.21 -17.55 -9.00
N GLN A 23 -11.69 -18.80 -8.92
CA GLN A 23 -10.90 -19.92 -8.44
C GLN A 23 -9.64 -20.15 -9.28
N ASP A 24 -9.71 -20.00 -10.60
CA ASP A 24 -8.55 -20.17 -11.48
C ASP A 24 -7.51 -19.08 -11.26
N LEU A 25 -7.98 -17.85 -11.00
CA LEU A 25 -7.12 -16.72 -10.66
C LEU A 25 -6.41 -16.94 -9.32
N ILE A 26 -7.14 -17.42 -8.30
CA ILE A 26 -6.58 -17.78 -6.99
C ILE A 26 -5.51 -18.87 -7.15
N ASN A 27 -5.83 -19.94 -7.88
CA ASN A 27 -4.91 -21.05 -8.12
C ASN A 27 -3.63 -20.57 -8.84
N LYS A 28 -3.78 -19.68 -9.83
CA LYS A 28 -2.66 -19.09 -10.58
C LYS A 28 -1.81 -18.14 -9.72
N ALA A 29 -2.43 -17.36 -8.84
CA ALA A 29 -1.72 -16.45 -7.95
C ALA A 29 -0.83 -17.21 -6.95
N GLY A 30 -1.35 -18.35 -6.44
CA GLY A 30 -0.69 -19.21 -5.46
C GLY A 30 -0.97 -18.75 -4.03
N ARG A 31 -0.84 -19.70 -3.08
CA ARG A 31 -1.28 -19.52 -1.68
C ARG A 31 -0.67 -18.30 -0.98
N VAL A 32 0.61 -18.02 -1.22
CA VAL A 32 1.30 -16.86 -0.61
C VAL A 32 0.61 -15.56 -1.00
N VAL A 33 0.47 -15.30 -2.31
CA VAL A 33 -0.16 -14.07 -2.79
C VAL A 33 -1.62 -13.98 -2.35
N THR A 34 -2.36 -15.09 -2.42
CA THR A 34 -3.76 -15.09 -1.99
C THR A 34 -3.91 -14.73 -0.51
N SER A 35 -2.99 -15.18 0.35
CA SER A 35 -3.03 -14.87 1.79
C SER A 35 -2.77 -13.39 2.09
N HIS A 36 -2.08 -12.69 1.20
CA HIS A 36 -1.75 -11.27 1.34
C HIS A 36 -2.57 -10.37 0.40
N LEU A 37 -3.57 -10.89 -0.30
CA LEU A 37 -4.23 -10.19 -1.40
C LEU A 37 -4.90 -8.88 -0.97
N LEU A 38 -5.60 -8.90 0.17
CA LEU A 38 -6.27 -7.70 0.70
C LEU A 38 -5.26 -6.63 1.07
N PHE A 39 -4.17 -7.01 1.75
CA PHE A 39 -3.08 -6.10 2.07
C PHE A 39 -2.44 -5.52 0.81
N ILE A 40 -2.07 -6.37 -0.16
CA ILE A 40 -1.50 -5.92 -1.44
C ILE A 40 -2.44 -4.91 -2.11
N HIS A 41 -3.75 -5.17 -2.09
CA HIS A 41 -4.74 -4.31 -2.73
C HIS A 41 -4.89 -2.95 -2.04
N ALA A 42 -5.04 -2.92 -0.71
CA ALA A 42 -5.14 -1.69 0.06
C ALA A 42 -3.86 -0.86 -0.10
N TRP A 43 -2.71 -1.47 0.20
CA TRP A 43 -1.43 -0.79 0.27
C TRP A 43 -0.91 -0.30 -1.09
N SER A 44 -1.02 -1.12 -2.15
CA SER A 44 -0.61 -0.65 -3.49
C SER A 44 -1.61 0.35 -4.09
N GLY A 45 -2.81 0.46 -3.53
CA GLY A 45 -3.87 1.30 -4.06
C GLY A 45 -4.28 0.98 -5.51
N CYS A 46 -5.23 1.76 -6.01
CA CYS A 46 -5.71 1.63 -7.39
C CYS A 46 -4.78 2.34 -8.42
N ASN A 47 -3.98 3.31 -7.97
CA ASN A 47 -3.20 4.21 -8.83
C ASN A 47 -1.69 3.90 -8.90
N LEU A 48 -1.15 2.99 -8.08
CA LEU A 48 0.24 2.54 -8.22
C LEU A 48 0.32 1.37 -9.22
N TRP A 49 -0.13 1.61 -10.45
CA TRP A 49 -0.03 0.65 -11.57
C TRP A 49 1.41 0.13 -11.78
N ALA A 50 2.42 0.94 -11.45
CA ALA A 50 3.82 0.56 -11.50
C ALA A 50 4.24 -0.44 -10.40
N TRP A 51 3.52 -0.48 -9.29
CA TRP A 51 3.88 -1.27 -8.10
C TRP A 51 2.99 -2.49 -7.89
N GLN A 52 1.84 -2.62 -8.54
CA GLN A 52 1.02 -3.84 -8.45
C GLN A 52 1.77 -5.09 -8.94
N ASN A 53 2.42 -5.02 -10.11
CA ASN A 53 3.20 -6.17 -10.61
C ASN A 53 4.46 -6.43 -9.78
N GLN A 54 5.12 -5.37 -9.29
CA GLN A 54 6.33 -5.50 -8.47
C GLN A 54 6.02 -6.00 -7.05
N SER A 55 4.92 -5.55 -6.45
CA SER A 55 4.46 -5.99 -5.13
C SER A 55 4.07 -7.46 -5.16
N LEU A 56 3.32 -7.92 -6.18
CA LEU A 56 3.00 -9.34 -6.33
C LEU A 56 4.26 -10.23 -6.41
N LYS A 57 5.28 -9.79 -7.16
CA LYS A 57 6.55 -10.51 -7.25
C LYS A 57 7.31 -10.48 -5.91
N LYS A 58 7.52 -9.29 -5.35
CA LYS A 58 8.26 -9.12 -4.09
C LYS A 58 7.60 -9.84 -2.91
N MET A 59 6.26 -9.89 -2.85
CA MET A 59 5.54 -10.65 -1.82
C MET A 59 5.79 -12.15 -1.93
N LYS A 60 6.02 -12.70 -3.13
CA LYS A 60 6.41 -14.11 -3.29
C LYS A 60 7.85 -14.38 -2.83
N GLU A 61 8.73 -13.39 -2.97
CA GLU A 61 10.18 -13.57 -2.81
C GLU A 61 10.69 -13.15 -1.41
N SER A 62 9.97 -12.31 -0.68
CA SER A 62 10.41 -11.76 0.61
C SER A 62 9.55 -12.23 1.79
N GLU A 63 10.13 -13.08 2.63
CA GLU A 63 9.52 -13.48 3.91
C GLU A 63 9.33 -12.29 4.86
N GLU A 64 10.24 -11.30 4.83
CA GLU A 64 10.12 -10.09 5.65
C GLU A 64 8.87 -9.29 5.27
N LEU A 65 8.60 -9.10 3.97
CA LEU A 65 7.37 -8.44 3.52
C LEU A 65 6.11 -9.24 3.89
N GLN A 66 6.17 -10.58 3.85
CA GLN A 66 5.06 -11.43 4.29
C GLN A 66 4.79 -11.24 5.79
N ARG A 67 5.83 -11.20 6.64
CA ARG A 67 5.70 -10.96 8.08
C ARG A 67 5.14 -9.57 8.39
N ILE A 68 5.63 -8.54 7.70
CA ILE A 68 5.12 -7.16 7.85
C ILE A 68 3.67 -7.09 7.42
N SER A 69 3.30 -7.74 6.31
CA SER A 69 1.91 -7.79 5.86
C SER A 69 0.99 -8.41 6.92
N PHE A 70 1.36 -9.55 7.51
CA PHE A 70 0.55 -10.17 8.57
C PHE A 70 0.40 -9.25 9.78
N PHE A 71 1.47 -8.57 10.16
CA PHE A 71 1.47 -7.63 11.26
C PHE A 71 0.61 -6.40 10.98
N ILE A 72 0.65 -5.85 9.75
CA ILE A 72 -0.21 -4.74 9.35
C ILE A 72 -1.69 -5.17 9.33
N THR A 73 -1.98 -6.45 9.15
CA THR A 73 -3.36 -6.97 9.17
C THR A 73 -3.79 -7.54 10.53
N ASP A 74 -2.98 -7.37 11.58
CA ASP A 74 -3.29 -7.85 12.92
C ASP A 74 -4.21 -6.87 13.66
N ASN A 75 -5.38 -7.34 14.09
CA ASN A 75 -6.39 -6.54 14.77
C ASN A 75 -5.93 -6.03 16.15
N GLU A 76 -4.94 -6.69 16.76
CA GLU A 76 -4.44 -6.32 18.09
C GLU A 76 -3.23 -5.38 18.01
N ALA A 77 -2.77 -5.05 16.80
CA ALA A 77 -1.65 -4.14 16.60
C ALA A 77 -2.04 -2.70 16.94
N THR A 78 -1.13 -2.00 17.61
CA THR A 78 -1.30 -0.59 17.96
C THR A 78 -1.02 0.33 16.76
N VAL A 79 -1.54 1.56 16.81
CA VAL A 79 -1.28 2.61 15.81
C VAL A 79 0.21 2.78 15.52
N GLU A 80 1.03 2.86 16.56
CA GLU A 80 2.47 3.05 16.44
C GLU A 80 3.17 1.87 15.76
N GLN A 81 2.72 0.65 16.09
CA GLN A 81 3.22 -0.58 15.49
C GLN A 81 2.90 -0.65 14.00
N ILE A 82 1.66 -0.37 13.61
CA ILE A 82 1.23 -0.35 12.21
C ILE A 82 2.01 0.69 11.41
N GLY A 83 2.09 1.93 11.92
CA GLY A 83 2.78 3.00 11.21
C GLY A 83 4.28 2.72 11.01
N LYS A 84 4.97 2.19 12.02
CA LYS A 84 6.38 1.75 11.90
C LYS A 84 6.56 0.59 10.91
N ALA A 85 5.64 -0.37 10.91
CA ALA A 85 5.67 -1.49 9.98
C ALA A 85 5.48 -1.01 8.53
N GLY A 86 4.62 -0.03 8.30
CA GLY A 86 4.44 0.67 7.03
C GLY A 86 5.70 1.31 6.48
N ILE A 87 6.33 2.14 7.31
CA ILE A 87 7.62 2.78 6.99
C ILE A 87 8.66 1.72 6.61
N ARG A 88 8.76 0.66 7.41
CA ARG A 88 9.69 -0.44 7.17
C ARG A 88 9.43 -1.14 5.83
N LEU A 89 8.17 -1.36 5.48
CA LEU A 89 7.78 -1.95 4.21
C LEU A 89 8.35 -1.15 3.04
N TYR A 90 8.21 0.18 3.05
CA TYR A 90 8.75 1.04 2.00
C TYR A 90 10.28 0.99 1.91
N VAL A 91 10.98 0.94 3.04
CA VAL A 91 12.46 0.81 3.06
C VAL A 91 12.90 -0.47 2.32
N ILE A 92 12.23 -1.59 2.58
CA ILE A 92 12.52 -2.88 1.91
C ILE A 92 12.19 -2.81 0.42
N LEU A 93 11.09 -2.16 0.05
CA LEU A 93 10.64 -2.06 -1.34
C LEU A 93 11.62 -1.27 -2.21
N TYR A 94 12.16 -0.18 -1.68
CA TYR A 94 13.19 0.63 -2.34
C TYR A 94 14.59 -0.02 -2.30
N GLY A 95 14.74 -1.21 -1.71
CA GLY A 95 15.96 -2.02 -1.76
C GLY A 95 17.07 -1.52 -0.84
N SER A 96 16.70 -0.79 0.22
CA SER A 96 17.65 -0.25 1.18
C SER A 96 18.11 -1.29 2.20
N ARG A 97 19.15 -0.95 2.97
CA ARG A 97 19.61 -1.77 4.10
C ARG A 97 18.64 -1.63 5.27
N ALA A 98 18.68 -2.60 6.17
CA ALA A 98 17.81 -2.69 7.34
C ALA A 98 17.87 -1.48 8.31
N ASN A 99 18.82 -0.56 8.17
CA ASN A 99 18.94 0.60 9.08
C ASN A 99 18.72 1.95 8.38
N ASP A 100 18.33 1.93 7.10
CA ASP A 100 18.06 3.16 6.37
C ASP A 100 16.66 3.69 6.72
N SER A 101 16.53 5.01 6.85
CA SER A 101 15.24 5.67 7.04
C SER A 101 14.61 6.05 5.69
N LEU A 102 13.31 6.34 5.68
CA LEU A 102 12.69 6.84 4.44
C LEU A 102 13.27 8.20 4.04
N ASN A 103 13.66 9.02 5.01
CA ASN A 103 14.28 10.31 4.74
C ASN A 103 15.67 10.16 4.09
N SER A 104 16.49 9.22 4.56
CA SER A 104 17.79 8.95 3.92
C SER A 104 17.60 8.42 2.49
N LEU A 105 16.61 7.57 2.26
CA LEU A 105 16.24 7.09 0.93
C LEU A 105 15.78 8.23 0.00
N ARG A 106 14.93 9.14 0.49
CA ARG A 106 14.50 10.33 -0.26
C ARG A 106 15.69 11.19 -0.66
N TYR A 107 16.61 11.44 0.27
CA TYR A 107 17.83 12.20 0.01
C TYR A 107 18.73 11.51 -1.01
N SER A 108 19.02 10.21 -0.85
CA SER A 108 19.81 9.45 -1.83
C SER A 108 19.17 9.47 -3.21
N LYS A 109 17.84 9.35 -3.29
CA LYS A 109 17.11 9.40 -4.56
C LYS A 109 17.18 10.79 -5.20
N TYR A 110 17.12 11.84 -4.39
CA TYR A 110 17.28 13.23 -4.85
C TYR A 110 18.66 13.41 -5.47
N MET A 111 19.71 12.99 -4.76
CA MET A 111 21.09 13.10 -5.23
C MET A 111 21.31 12.32 -6.53
N GLU A 112 20.77 11.10 -6.65
CA GLU A 112 20.81 10.33 -7.90
C GLU A 112 20.17 11.10 -9.07
N MET A 113 19.01 11.74 -8.84
CA MET A 113 18.30 12.51 -9.86
C MET A 113 19.07 13.78 -10.26
N VAL A 114 19.68 14.48 -9.31
CA VAL A 114 20.53 15.65 -9.57
C VAL A 114 21.77 15.25 -10.37
N LEU A 115 22.46 14.18 -9.96
CA LEU A 115 23.69 13.71 -10.61
C LEU A 115 23.44 13.22 -12.05
N THR A 116 22.26 12.66 -12.33
CA THR A 116 21.88 12.20 -13.67
C THR A 116 21.47 13.32 -14.63
N ARG A 117 21.56 14.60 -14.21
CA ARG A 117 21.32 15.81 -15.03
C ARG A 117 20.02 15.78 -15.85
N LYS A 118 18.94 15.21 -15.29
CA LYS A 118 17.63 15.29 -15.93
C LYS A 118 17.16 16.74 -15.91
N ALA A 119 16.62 17.22 -17.03
CA ALA A 119 16.12 18.59 -17.19
C ALA A 119 15.02 18.95 -16.17
N SER A 120 14.36 17.95 -15.60
CA SER A 120 13.41 18.10 -14.51
C SER A 120 13.47 16.91 -13.55
N ILE A 121 13.33 17.21 -12.26
CA ILE A 121 13.14 16.21 -11.21
C ILE A 121 11.64 15.93 -11.14
N ASP A 122 11.24 14.68 -11.36
CA ASP A 122 9.85 14.23 -11.20
C ASP A 122 9.57 13.88 -9.72
N PRO A 123 8.76 14.67 -9.00
CA PRO A 123 8.50 14.44 -7.59
C PRO A 123 7.82 13.09 -7.30
N GLN A 124 7.14 12.48 -8.28
CA GLN A 124 6.43 11.22 -8.08
C GLN A 124 7.37 10.01 -7.94
N LYS A 125 8.68 10.20 -8.18
CA LYS A 125 9.70 9.15 -8.06
C LYS A 125 10.33 9.07 -6.68
N PHE A 126 10.03 10.03 -5.80
CA PHE A 126 10.51 9.98 -4.43
C PHE A 126 9.71 8.95 -3.61
N PRO A 127 10.36 8.28 -2.66
CA PRO A 127 9.63 7.63 -1.57
C PRO A 127 8.72 8.66 -0.86
N PRO A 128 7.57 8.23 -0.30
CA PRO A 128 6.74 9.09 0.54
C PRO A 128 7.51 9.58 1.77
N ALA A 129 7.04 10.68 2.37
CA ALA A 129 7.64 11.15 3.62
C ALA A 129 7.31 10.16 4.74
N GLU A 130 8.16 10.05 5.76
CA GLU A 130 8.00 9.04 6.81
C GLU A 130 6.64 9.15 7.52
N ARG A 131 6.21 10.37 7.84
CA ARG A 131 4.90 10.61 8.49
C ARG A 131 3.73 10.43 7.54
N GLU A 132 3.89 10.78 6.27
CA GLU A 132 2.86 10.47 5.25
C GLU A 132 2.64 8.96 5.13
N GLU A 133 3.72 8.19 5.12
CA GLU A 133 3.67 6.75 5.06
C GLU A 133 3.08 6.14 6.33
N PHE A 134 3.41 6.69 7.49
CA PHE A 134 2.82 6.30 8.76
C PHE A 134 1.29 6.34 8.69
N PHE A 135 0.71 7.48 8.30
CA PHE A 135 -0.74 7.61 8.22
C PHE A 135 -1.35 6.85 7.05
N HIS A 136 -0.62 6.65 5.95
CA HIS A 136 -1.03 5.78 4.85
C HIS A 136 -1.25 4.35 5.33
N SER A 137 -0.28 3.80 6.06
CA SER A 137 -0.39 2.46 6.62
C SER A 137 -1.50 2.29 7.65
N LEU A 138 -1.87 3.34 8.40
CA LEU A 138 -3.05 3.29 9.27
C LEU A 138 -4.36 3.13 8.47
N ARG A 139 -4.46 3.83 7.34
CA ARG A 139 -5.65 3.75 6.47
C ARG A 139 -5.72 2.38 5.79
N ASP A 140 -4.59 1.84 5.37
CA ASP A 140 -4.51 0.49 4.79
C ASP A 140 -4.94 -0.57 5.81
N HIS A 141 -4.46 -0.46 7.05
CA HIS A 141 -4.87 -1.33 8.16
C HIS A 141 -6.39 -1.28 8.36
N LEU A 142 -6.96 -0.09 8.52
CA LEU A 142 -8.41 0.10 8.68
C LEU A 142 -9.19 -0.55 7.53
N GLN A 143 -8.74 -0.34 6.29
CA GLN A 143 -9.38 -0.88 5.11
C GLN A 143 -9.36 -2.41 5.09
N VAL A 144 -8.20 -3.01 5.40
CA VAL A 144 -8.07 -4.48 5.43
C VAL A 144 -8.89 -5.11 6.55
N ILE A 145 -8.86 -4.54 7.76
CA ILE A 145 -9.67 -5.03 8.88
C ILE A 145 -11.17 -4.95 8.54
N THR A 146 -11.61 -3.85 7.94
CA THR A 146 -13.00 -3.69 7.48
C THR A 146 -13.40 -4.79 6.50
N TRP A 147 -12.55 -5.11 5.53
CA TRP A 147 -12.81 -6.20 4.57
C TRP A 147 -12.81 -7.59 5.21
N LEU A 148 -11.91 -7.84 6.17
CA LEU A 148 -11.82 -9.12 6.87
C LEU A 148 -13.02 -9.36 7.81
N LYS A 149 -13.51 -8.29 8.45
CA LYS A 149 -14.62 -8.37 9.41
C LYS A 149 -15.99 -8.16 8.77
N LEU A 150 -16.03 -7.65 7.54
CA LEU A 150 -17.26 -7.31 6.80
C LEU A 150 -18.15 -6.32 7.58
N THR A 151 -17.55 -5.46 8.40
CA THR A 151 -18.25 -4.41 9.16
C THR A 151 -17.36 -3.18 9.35
N ASN A 152 -18.00 -2.01 9.41
CA ASN A 152 -17.35 -0.74 9.69
C ASN A 152 -17.30 -0.40 11.18
N ASP A 153 -17.94 -1.21 12.05
CA ASP A 153 -18.13 -0.88 13.46
C ASP A 153 -16.91 -1.22 14.34
N TYR A 154 -15.88 -1.83 13.76
CA TYR A 154 -14.75 -2.36 14.51
C TYR A 154 -13.71 -1.31 14.91
N LEU A 155 -13.50 -0.29 14.07
CA LEU A 155 -12.43 0.70 14.26
C LEU A 155 -12.95 2.10 13.93
N ASN A 156 -12.70 3.06 14.82
CA ASN A 156 -13.03 4.46 14.56
C ASN A 156 -12.07 5.06 13.53
N PRO A 157 -12.52 5.46 12.32
CA PRO A 157 -11.62 5.96 11.28
C PRO A 157 -10.72 7.12 11.71
N THR A 158 -11.18 7.97 12.64
CA THR A 158 -10.39 9.13 13.11
C THR A 158 -9.18 8.73 13.96
N GLN A 159 -9.10 7.48 14.41
CA GLN A 159 -7.94 6.91 15.08
C GLN A 159 -6.94 6.28 14.09
N TRP A 160 -7.33 6.12 12.82
CA TRP A 160 -6.61 5.36 11.80
C TRP A 160 -6.34 6.18 10.54
N GLY A 161 -5.82 7.40 10.72
CA GLY A 161 -5.34 8.23 9.62
C GLY A 161 -6.42 8.91 8.77
N TRP A 162 -7.64 9.04 9.31
CA TRP A 162 -8.70 9.88 8.76
C TRP A 162 -9.00 11.06 9.69
N LYS A 163 -9.60 12.11 9.14
CA LYS A 163 -10.20 13.21 9.91
C LYS A 163 -11.60 13.48 9.40
N LEU A 164 -12.48 13.90 10.30
CA LEU A 164 -13.83 14.35 9.95
C LEU A 164 -13.76 15.85 9.61
N ALA A 165 -14.08 16.19 8.36
CA ALA A 165 -14.16 17.58 7.89
C ALA A 165 -15.49 17.76 7.15
N ASP A 166 -16.30 18.73 7.58
CA ASP A 166 -17.58 19.08 6.94
C ASP A 166 -18.47 17.87 6.64
N THR A 167 -18.59 16.92 7.59
CA THR A 167 -19.32 15.64 7.52
C THR A 167 -18.70 14.54 6.65
N MET A 168 -17.56 14.79 6.00
CA MET A 168 -16.85 13.79 5.21
C MET A 168 -15.57 13.31 5.91
N LEU A 169 -15.27 12.03 5.78
CA LEU A 169 -13.96 11.50 6.12
C LEU A 169 -12.98 11.89 5.02
N THR A 170 -11.93 12.61 5.41
CA THR A 170 -10.82 12.96 4.52
C THR A 170 -9.51 12.38 5.06
N PRO A 171 -8.56 11.99 4.19
CA PRO A 171 -7.29 11.46 4.65
C PRO A 171 -6.55 12.48 5.53
N PHE A 172 -6.07 12.04 6.68
CA PHE A 172 -5.11 12.79 7.47
C PHE A 172 -3.71 12.43 7.00
N LEU A 173 -3.07 13.35 6.26
CA LEU A 173 -1.84 13.05 5.53
C LEU A 173 -0.61 13.05 6.45
N THR A 174 -0.48 14.06 7.31
CA THR A 174 0.67 14.21 8.21
C THR A 174 0.28 15.09 9.39
N ASP A 175 0.94 14.88 10.52
CA ASP A 175 0.89 15.69 11.74
C ASP A 175 2.05 16.69 11.84
N LEU A 176 2.91 16.72 10.82
CA LEU A 176 4.03 17.64 10.72
C LEU A 176 3.67 18.88 9.91
N ASP A 177 4.27 20.00 10.28
CA ASP A 177 4.24 21.19 9.44
C ASP A 177 5.03 20.96 8.15
N ALA A 178 4.71 21.74 7.10
CA ALA A 178 5.32 21.59 5.79
C ALA A 178 6.87 21.62 5.81
N HIS A 179 7.47 22.41 6.71
CA HIS A 179 8.93 22.45 6.89
C HIS A 179 9.48 21.16 7.50
N GLN A 180 8.78 20.56 8.47
CA GLN A 180 9.21 19.34 9.16
C GLN A 180 9.03 18.09 8.29
N ASN A 181 8.03 18.08 7.40
CA ASN A 181 7.76 16.95 6.50
C ASN A 181 8.76 16.86 5.32
N ALA A 182 9.56 17.91 5.09
CA ALA A 182 10.52 17.97 3.98
C ALA A 182 11.88 17.32 4.30
N TYR A 183 12.21 17.11 5.58
CA TYR A 183 13.52 16.66 6.06
C TYR A 183 13.46 15.34 6.81
#